data_AF-A0A014M6G7-F1
#
_entry.id   AF-A0A014M6G7-F1
#
_cell.length_a   1.000
_cell.length_b   1.000
_cell.length_c   1.000
_cell.angle_alpha   90.00
_cell.angle_beta   90.00
_cell.angle_gamma   90.00
#
_symmetry.space_group_name_H-M   'P 1'
#
loop_
_entity.id
_entity.type
_entity.pdbx_description
1 polymer ?
#
loop_
_entity_poly.entity_id
_entity_poly.type
_entity_poly.pdbx_seq_one_letter_code
_entity_poly.pdbx_strand_id
1 'polypeptide(L)'
;MTDTIAEGAASARHALSLVPKSDTKQTMKDFKSDQEVRWCPGCGDYAVLAAVQGFMPELGLAKENIVFVSGIGCSSRFPYYMNTYGMHSIHGRAPAIATGLAASRRDLSVWVVTGDGDALSIGGNHLIHALRRNVNLKILLFNNRIYGLTKGQYSPTSEVGKITKSTPMGSLDAPFNPLSLALGAEAGFVARTVDSDRKHLTEVLRQAAAHPGTALVEIYQNCNIFNDGAFEALKDKDQAQEAVIRLEHGQPIRFGTDQSKGVIRNQRTGDLEVVTVTAENEHQVLVHDAHAASPTTAFALTRLADADTLHHTPIGVLRDVERPVYDTQMSNQLDNAVELKGKGDLGALLAGGDTWTVVG
;
A
#
# COMPACT_ATOMS: atom_id res chain seq x y z
N MET A 1 10.92 -35.23 -25.52
CA MET A 1 9.57 -34.72 -25.86
C MET A 1 9.00 -34.16 -24.58
N THR A 2 9.34 -32.89 -24.43
CA THR A 2 9.00 -31.92 -23.39
C THR A 2 7.59 -31.43 -23.64
N ASP A 3 6.63 -31.76 -22.77
CA ASP A 3 5.32 -31.08 -22.70
C ASP A 3 4.56 -31.50 -21.43
N THR A 4 5.13 -31.22 -20.26
CA THR A 4 4.38 -31.39 -19.00
C THR A 4 4.85 -30.51 -17.83
N ILE A 5 5.69 -29.50 -18.10
CA ILE A 5 6.23 -28.61 -17.04
C ILE A 5 5.61 -27.19 -17.11
N ALA A 6 4.71 -26.91 -18.06
CA ALA A 6 4.16 -25.56 -18.28
C ALA A 6 2.77 -25.30 -17.67
N GLU A 7 2.13 -26.25 -16.97
CA GLU A 7 0.78 -26.06 -16.39
C GLU A 7 0.77 -25.65 -14.90
N GLY A 8 1.94 -25.45 -14.28
CA GLY A 8 2.06 -25.11 -12.85
C GLY A 8 2.11 -23.62 -12.50
N ALA A 9 1.99 -22.70 -13.47
CA ALA A 9 2.34 -21.28 -13.28
C ALA A 9 1.14 -20.31 -13.16
N ALA A 10 -0.09 -20.79 -12.97
CA ALA A 10 -1.26 -19.92 -12.87
C ALA A 10 -2.32 -20.43 -11.87
N SER A 11 -1.96 -20.49 -10.58
CA SER A 11 -2.98 -20.25 -9.55
C SER A 11 -3.38 -18.78 -9.68
N ALA A 12 -4.42 -18.51 -10.45
CA ALA A 12 -4.86 -17.15 -10.75
C ALA A 12 -5.20 -16.44 -9.44
N ARG A 13 -4.42 -15.43 -9.08
CA ARG A 13 -4.67 -14.58 -7.91
C ARG A 13 -6.05 -13.92 -8.05
N HIS A 14 -7.06 -14.50 -7.39
CA HIS A 14 -8.48 -14.18 -7.57
C HIS A 14 -8.93 -12.88 -6.88
N ALA A 15 -8.07 -11.85 -6.77
CA ALA A 15 -8.39 -10.62 -6.03
C ALA A 15 -9.56 -9.82 -6.63
N LEU A 16 -9.73 -9.89 -7.96
CA LEU A 16 -10.66 -9.06 -8.73
C LEU A 16 -11.65 -9.90 -9.57
N SER A 17 -11.71 -11.22 -9.37
CA SER A 17 -12.48 -12.11 -10.25
C SER A 17 -13.99 -11.90 -10.21
N LEU A 18 -14.51 -11.36 -9.10
CA LEU A 18 -15.93 -11.05 -8.92
C LEU A 18 -16.28 -9.62 -9.34
N VAL A 19 -15.29 -8.79 -9.66
CA VAL A 19 -15.49 -7.39 -10.01
C VAL A 19 -15.88 -7.30 -11.49
N PRO A 20 -17.05 -6.72 -11.84
CA PRO A 20 -17.49 -6.68 -13.23
C PRO A 20 -16.56 -5.86 -14.12
N LYS A 21 -16.30 -6.40 -15.31
CA LYS A 21 -15.44 -5.80 -16.34
C LYS A 21 -16.16 -4.73 -17.14
N SER A 22 -15.39 -3.86 -17.78
CA SER A 22 -15.92 -2.89 -18.75
C SER A 22 -16.21 -3.58 -20.09
N ASP A 23 -17.36 -3.28 -20.69
CA ASP A 23 -17.71 -3.75 -22.05
C ASP A 23 -16.99 -2.95 -23.15
N THR A 24 -16.34 -1.85 -22.79
CA THR A 24 -15.66 -0.96 -23.72
C THR A 24 -14.21 -0.73 -23.33
N LYS A 25 -13.36 -0.44 -24.32
CA LYS A 25 -11.97 -0.05 -24.09
C LYS A 25 -11.93 1.30 -23.38
N GLN A 26 -11.33 1.33 -22.20
CA GLN A 26 -11.13 2.54 -21.42
C GLN A 26 -9.72 3.11 -21.63
N THR A 27 -9.56 4.38 -21.32
CA THR A 27 -8.33 5.15 -21.39
C THR A 27 -8.12 5.95 -20.11
N MET A 28 -6.91 6.51 -19.92
CA MET A 28 -6.63 7.40 -18.79
C MET A 28 -7.66 8.55 -18.65
N LYS A 29 -8.18 9.06 -19.78
CA LYS A 29 -9.14 10.17 -19.78
C LYS A 29 -10.45 9.78 -19.10
N ASP A 30 -10.87 8.51 -19.21
CA ASP A 30 -12.12 8.03 -18.64
C ASP A 30 -12.09 8.01 -17.11
N PHE A 31 -10.90 7.93 -16.52
CA PHE A 31 -10.67 7.95 -15.07
C PHE A 31 -10.37 9.34 -14.50
N LYS A 32 -10.27 10.37 -15.34
CA LYS A 32 -10.13 11.77 -14.89
C LYS A 32 -11.51 12.36 -14.61
N SER A 33 -11.70 12.90 -13.42
CA SER A 33 -12.90 13.71 -13.14
C SER A 33 -12.81 15.09 -13.82
N ASP A 34 -13.93 15.81 -13.81
CA ASP A 34 -14.03 17.20 -14.27
C ASP A 34 -13.58 18.21 -13.19
N GLN A 35 -13.14 17.73 -12.02
CA GLN A 35 -12.74 18.58 -10.90
C GLN A 35 -11.33 19.12 -11.07
N GLU A 36 -11.16 20.40 -10.78
CA GLU A 36 -9.84 21.04 -10.74
C GLU A 36 -8.98 20.49 -9.60
N VAL A 37 -7.76 20.07 -9.92
CA VAL A 37 -6.79 19.59 -8.93
C VAL A 37 -6.22 20.77 -8.15
N ARG A 38 -6.43 20.77 -6.82
CA ARG A 38 -6.10 21.88 -5.91
C ARG A 38 -4.87 21.60 -5.04
N TRP A 39 -3.93 20.82 -5.55
CA TRP A 39 -2.63 20.64 -4.90
C TRP A 39 -1.67 21.77 -5.30
N CYS A 40 -0.61 21.96 -4.51
CA CYS A 40 0.42 22.94 -4.83
C CYS A 40 1.11 22.57 -6.16
N PRO A 41 1.39 23.53 -7.06
CA PRO A 41 2.14 23.25 -8.29
C PRO A 41 3.47 22.59 -7.95
N GLY A 42 3.76 21.41 -8.53
CA GLY A 42 4.96 20.63 -8.22
C GLY A 42 4.82 19.63 -7.06
N CYS A 43 3.64 19.51 -6.44
CA CYS A 43 3.37 18.47 -5.46
C CYS A 43 3.49 17.07 -6.08
N GLY A 44 4.12 16.13 -5.36
CA GLY A 44 4.23 14.73 -5.76
C GLY A 44 2.89 14.02 -6.00
N ASP A 45 1.82 14.47 -5.35
CA ASP A 45 0.45 13.95 -5.51
C ASP A 45 0.00 13.93 -6.99
N TYR A 46 0.43 14.91 -7.80
CA TYR A 46 0.13 14.94 -9.24
C TYR A 46 0.70 13.74 -10.00
N ALA A 47 1.95 13.35 -9.67
CA ALA A 47 2.60 12.22 -10.31
C ALA A 47 1.90 10.91 -9.94
N VAL A 48 1.55 10.75 -8.67
CA VAL A 48 0.81 9.57 -8.18
C VAL A 48 -0.57 9.48 -8.82
N LEU A 49 -1.33 10.59 -8.87
CA LEU A 49 -2.63 10.64 -9.53
C LEU A 49 -2.53 10.26 -11.02
N ALA A 50 -1.55 10.81 -11.74
CA ALA A 50 -1.34 10.50 -13.14
C ALA A 50 -0.89 9.05 -13.39
N ALA A 51 -0.14 8.44 -12.46
CA ALA A 51 0.21 7.03 -12.52
C ALA A 51 -1.05 6.15 -12.33
N VAL A 52 -1.82 6.41 -11.28
CA VAL A 52 -3.06 5.67 -10.98
C VAL A 52 -4.08 5.80 -12.10
N GLN A 53 -4.38 7.01 -12.58
CA GLN A 53 -5.32 7.21 -13.71
C GLN A 53 -4.84 6.51 -14.99
N GLY A 54 -3.53 6.44 -15.22
CA GLY A 54 -2.96 5.74 -16.39
C GLY A 54 -3.01 4.22 -16.25
N PHE A 55 -2.91 3.72 -15.02
CA PHE A 55 -2.94 2.30 -14.67
C PHE A 55 -4.35 1.71 -14.64
N MET A 56 -5.35 2.45 -14.14
CA MET A 56 -6.72 1.94 -13.95
C MET A 56 -7.33 1.27 -15.20
N PRO A 57 -7.16 1.79 -16.44
CA PRO A 57 -7.62 1.11 -17.65
C PRO A 57 -7.03 -0.29 -17.87
N GLU A 58 -5.82 -0.56 -17.38
CA GLU A 58 -5.15 -1.86 -17.53
C GLU A 58 -5.86 -2.97 -16.74
N LEU A 59 -6.64 -2.61 -15.70
CA LEU A 59 -7.43 -3.57 -14.92
C LEU A 59 -8.64 -4.11 -15.70
N GLY A 60 -9.12 -3.38 -16.71
CA GLY A 60 -10.30 -3.76 -17.49
C GLY A 60 -11.63 -3.79 -16.71
N LEU A 61 -11.67 -3.17 -15.52
CA LEU A 61 -12.85 -3.14 -14.66
C LEU A 61 -13.79 -1.99 -15.06
N ALA A 62 -15.11 -2.19 -14.92
CA ALA A 62 -16.04 -1.08 -15.07
C ALA A 62 -15.78 -0.04 -13.96
N LYS A 63 -15.74 1.24 -14.32
CA LYS A 63 -15.32 2.33 -13.41
C LYS A 63 -16.24 2.50 -12.21
N GLU A 64 -17.51 2.17 -12.39
CA GLU A 64 -18.56 2.13 -11.36
C GLU A 64 -18.34 1.02 -10.32
N ASN A 65 -17.45 0.04 -10.60
CA ASN A 65 -17.09 -1.02 -9.66
C ASN A 65 -15.72 -0.79 -9.00
N ILE A 66 -15.10 0.37 -9.23
CA ILE A 66 -13.90 0.80 -8.52
C ILE A 66 -14.29 1.89 -7.54
N VAL A 67 -13.86 1.76 -6.28
CA VAL A 67 -14.17 2.73 -5.23
C VAL A 67 -12.91 3.22 -4.55
N PHE A 68 -12.69 4.53 -4.54
CA PHE A 68 -11.62 5.17 -3.77
C PHE A 68 -12.15 5.77 -2.47
N VAL A 69 -11.69 5.26 -1.33
CA VAL A 69 -12.00 5.80 0.00
C VAL A 69 -10.77 6.53 0.54
N SER A 70 -10.94 7.73 1.06
CA SER A 70 -9.82 8.49 1.64
C SER A 70 -10.16 9.09 3.00
N GLY A 71 -9.11 9.44 3.76
CA GLY A 71 -9.22 10.07 5.07
C GLY A 71 -9.32 11.59 4.96
N ILE A 72 -8.48 12.33 5.70
CA ILE A 72 -8.34 13.79 5.58
C ILE A 72 -6.87 14.17 5.43
N GLY A 73 -6.57 15.04 4.46
CA GLY A 73 -5.22 15.49 4.13
C GLY A 73 -5.10 15.92 2.66
N CYS A 74 -3.93 16.40 2.23
CA CYS A 74 -3.67 16.71 0.82
C CYS A 74 -3.90 15.46 -0.05
N SER A 75 -3.25 14.35 0.33
CA SER A 75 -3.43 13.03 -0.28
C SER A 75 -4.90 12.61 -0.32
N SER A 76 -5.69 12.92 0.71
CA SER A 76 -7.08 12.46 0.82
C SER A 76 -8.06 13.21 -0.10
N ARG A 77 -7.62 14.24 -0.82
CA ARG A 77 -8.43 14.82 -1.91
C ARG A 77 -8.52 13.92 -3.14
N PHE A 78 -7.73 12.84 -3.19
CA PHE A 78 -7.61 11.94 -4.33
C PHE A 78 -8.94 11.48 -4.94
N PRO A 79 -9.97 11.05 -4.17
CA PRO A 79 -11.23 10.58 -4.77
C PRO A 79 -11.96 11.65 -5.59
N TYR A 80 -11.78 12.94 -5.30
CA TYR A 80 -12.37 14.01 -6.11
C TYR A 80 -11.81 14.05 -7.53
N TYR A 81 -10.61 13.49 -7.74
CA TYR A 81 -9.88 13.54 -9.01
C TYR A 81 -10.00 12.24 -9.82
N MET A 82 -10.79 11.29 -9.32
CA MET A 82 -11.09 10.02 -9.98
C MET A 82 -12.54 10.02 -10.48
N ASN A 83 -12.75 9.66 -11.74
CA ASN A 83 -14.09 9.46 -12.30
C ASN A 83 -14.60 8.03 -12.02
N THR A 84 -14.71 7.71 -10.74
CA THR A 84 -15.20 6.42 -10.21
C THR A 84 -16.14 6.72 -9.04
N TYR A 85 -16.67 5.69 -8.37
CA TYR A 85 -17.22 5.94 -7.03
C TYR A 85 -16.09 6.32 -6.08
N GLY A 86 -16.40 7.17 -5.10
CA GLY A 86 -15.43 7.59 -4.11
C GLY A 86 -16.07 8.16 -2.86
N MET A 87 -15.36 8.05 -1.74
CA MET A 87 -15.77 8.60 -0.45
C MET A 87 -14.58 9.31 0.21
N HIS A 88 -14.68 10.64 0.32
CA HIS A 88 -13.81 11.41 1.20
C HIS A 88 -14.41 11.35 2.61
N SER A 89 -13.79 10.56 3.46
CA SER A 89 -14.34 10.21 4.78
C SER A 89 -13.89 11.18 5.87
N ILE A 90 -13.60 10.69 7.07
CA ILE A 90 -13.10 11.46 8.20
C ILE A 90 -11.70 10.99 8.58
N HIS A 91 -10.95 11.86 9.26
CA HIS A 91 -9.52 11.70 9.48
C HIS A 91 -9.19 10.36 10.16
N GLY A 92 -8.33 9.57 9.50
CA GLY A 92 -7.89 8.25 9.95
C GLY A 92 -8.94 7.15 9.95
N ARG A 93 -10.11 7.34 9.32
CA ARG A 93 -11.18 6.31 9.29
C ARG A 93 -11.35 5.62 7.94
N ALA A 94 -10.57 6.01 6.92
CA ALA A 94 -10.66 5.39 5.61
C ALA A 94 -10.48 3.87 5.62
N PRO A 95 -9.51 3.27 6.34
CA PRO A 95 -9.39 1.80 6.40
C PRO A 95 -10.61 1.12 7.04
N ALA A 96 -11.22 1.75 8.05
CA ALA A 96 -12.40 1.20 8.73
C ALA A 96 -13.63 1.22 7.82
N ILE A 97 -13.88 2.35 7.15
CA ILE A 97 -14.99 2.52 6.22
C ILE A 97 -14.82 1.60 5.01
N ALA A 98 -13.62 1.56 4.42
CA ALA A 98 -13.31 0.69 3.31
C ALA A 98 -13.47 -0.80 3.67
N THR A 99 -13.15 -1.18 4.91
CA THR A 99 -13.41 -2.54 5.40
C THR A 99 -14.89 -2.89 5.38
N GLY A 100 -15.77 -1.99 5.85
CA GLY A 100 -17.22 -2.19 5.79
C GLY A 100 -17.73 -2.35 4.35
N LEU A 101 -17.22 -1.54 3.43
CA LEU A 101 -17.56 -1.62 2.01
C LEU A 101 -17.12 -2.95 1.38
N ALA A 102 -15.84 -3.32 1.51
CA ALA A 102 -15.30 -4.55 0.94
C ALA A 102 -15.99 -5.81 1.50
N ALA A 103 -16.27 -5.81 2.82
CA ALA A 103 -16.99 -6.91 3.47
C ALA A 103 -18.44 -7.05 2.96
N SER A 104 -19.08 -5.95 2.56
CA SER A 104 -20.48 -5.96 2.12
C SER A 104 -20.65 -6.17 0.61
N ARG A 105 -19.61 -5.91 -0.19
CA ARG A 105 -19.66 -5.89 -1.66
C ARG A 105 -18.41 -6.53 -2.27
N ARG A 106 -18.44 -7.86 -2.42
CA ARG A 106 -17.35 -8.67 -3.02
C ARG A 106 -17.07 -8.35 -4.50
N ASP A 107 -18.01 -7.66 -5.14
CA ASP A 107 -18.02 -7.27 -6.55
C ASP A 107 -17.41 -5.88 -6.80
N LEU A 108 -16.74 -5.29 -5.80
CA LEU A 108 -16.06 -3.99 -5.92
C LEU A 108 -14.55 -4.12 -5.73
N SER A 109 -13.79 -3.35 -6.51
CA SER A 109 -12.37 -3.09 -6.27
C SER A 109 -12.22 -1.88 -5.35
N VAL A 110 -11.85 -2.12 -4.09
CA VAL A 110 -11.77 -1.05 -3.07
C VAL A 110 -10.32 -0.59 -2.85
N TRP A 111 -10.09 0.69 -3.08
CA TRP A 111 -8.81 1.37 -2.92
C TRP A 111 -8.91 2.40 -1.78
N VAL A 112 -7.87 2.45 -0.94
CA VAL A 112 -7.74 3.44 0.13
C VAL A 112 -6.60 4.37 -0.20
N VAL A 113 -6.83 5.69 -0.15
CA VAL A 113 -5.77 6.69 -0.29
C VAL A 113 -5.66 7.47 1.02
N THR A 114 -4.46 7.53 1.56
CA THR A 114 -4.21 8.11 2.88
C THR A 114 -2.83 8.75 2.94
N GLY A 115 -2.65 9.73 3.82
CA GLY A 115 -1.35 10.31 4.13
C GLY A 115 -0.69 9.55 5.28
N ASP A 116 0.62 9.70 5.43
CA ASP A 116 1.37 9.24 6.60
C ASP A 116 0.70 9.59 7.94
N GLY A 117 0.35 10.85 8.17
CA GLY A 117 -0.32 11.27 9.40
C GLY A 117 -1.75 10.73 9.55
N ASP A 118 -2.51 10.65 8.45
CA ASP A 118 -3.87 10.11 8.46
C ASP A 118 -3.90 8.63 8.85
N ALA A 119 -2.99 7.82 8.30
CA ALA A 119 -2.95 6.38 8.55
C ALA A 119 -2.09 5.94 9.73
N LEU A 120 -1.00 6.65 10.05
CA LEU A 120 -0.01 6.21 11.04
C LEU A 120 -0.11 6.97 12.37
N SER A 121 -0.87 8.07 12.43
CA SER A 121 -1.24 8.72 13.68
C SER A 121 -2.65 8.31 14.09
N ILE A 122 -3.65 9.16 13.84
CA ILE A 122 -5.04 8.94 14.25
C ILE A 122 -5.68 7.68 13.64
N GLY A 123 -5.20 7.23 12.47
CA GLY A 123 -5.68 6.02 11.79
C GLY A 123 -4.95 4.73 12.14
N GLY A 124 -3.89 4.78 12.96
CA GLY A 124 -2.95 3.67 13.15
C GLY A 124 -3.62 2.33 13.49
N ASN A 125 -4.54 2.35 14.46
CA ASN A 125 -5.21 1.13 14.89
C ASN A 125 -6.13 0.53 13.81
N HIS A 126 -6.77 1.37 12.99
CA HIS A 126 -7.61 0.91 11.89
C HIS A 126 -6.78 0.30 10.76
N LEU A 127 -5.63 0.92 10.44
CA LEU A 127 -4.69 0.37 9.46
C LEU A 127 -4.19 -1.01 9.91
N ILE A 128 -3.68 -1.13 11.13
CA ILE A 128 -3.14 -2.39 11.67
C ILE A 128 -4.20 -3.50 11.63
N HIS A 129 -5.44 -3.20 12.00
CA HIS A 129 -6.51 -4.20 11.98
C HIS A 129 -7.03 -4.53 10.58
N ALA A 130 -6.95 -3.63 9.60
CA ALA A 130 -7.23 -3.96 8.21
C ALA A 130 -6.19 -4.97 7.67
N LEU A 131 -4.90 -4.70 7.91
CA LEU A 131 -3.78 -5.56 7.51
C LEU A 131 -3.82 -6.93 8.21
N ARG A 132 -4.05 -6.94 9.53
CA ARG A 132 -4.13 -8.18 10.32
C ARG A 132 -5.26 -9.09 9.83
N ARG A 133 -6.44 -8.52 9.57
CA ARG A 133 -7.59 -9.27 9.03
C ARG A 133 -7.36 -9.72 7.59
N ASN A 134 -6.49 -9.06 6.84
CA ASN A 134 -6.31 -9.30 5.41
C ASN A 134 -7.62 -9.07 4.62
N VAL A 135 -8.24 -7.90 4.83
CA VAL A 135 -9.42 -7.47 4.06
C VAL A 135 -9.00 -7.15 2.62
N ASN A 136 -9.80 -7.46 1.60
CA ASN A 136 -9.46 -7.21 0.20
C ASN A 136 -9.46 -5.70 -0.15
N LEU A 137 -8.37 -5.02 0.21
CA LEU A 137 -8.18 -3.57 0.09
C LEU A 137 -6.82 -3.26 -0.52
N LYS A 138 -6.75 -2.19 -1.31
CA LYS A 138 -5.49 -1.65 -1.86
C LYS A 138 -5.20 -0.30 -1.21
N ILE A 139 -4.25 -0.24 -0.29
CA ILE A 139 -3.93 0.94 0.50
C ILE A 139 -2.71 1.63 -0.09
N LEU A 140 -2.91 2.85 -0.60
CA LEU A 140 -1.87 3.75 -1.08
C LEU A 140 -1.58 4.78 0.01
N LEU A 141 -0.43 4.64 0.65
CA LEU A 141 0.05 5.51 1.71
C LEU A 141 1.02 6.55 1.12
N PHE A 142 0.57 7.80 1.04
CA PHE A 142 1.38 8.91 0.54
C PHE A 142 2.20 9.44 1.70
N ASN A 143 3.48 9.11 1.72
CA ASN A 143 4.40 9.49 2.78
C ASN A 143 5.21 10.69 2.30
N ASN A 144 4.88 11.87 2.82
CA ASN A 144 5.60 13.12 2.58
C ASN A 144 6.32 13.65 3.83
N ARG A 145 6.30 12.85 4.90
CA ARG A 145 6.86 13.11 6.21
C ARG A 145 6.35 14.41 6.84
N ILE A 146 5.13 14.86 6.51
CA ILE A 146 4.59 16.10 7.06
C ILE A 146 3.07 16.24 6.95
N TYR A 147 2.42 16.89 7.93
CA TYR A 147 1.03 17.30 7.78
C TYR A 147 0.90 18.53 6.86
N GLY A 148 0.85 18.29 5.55
CA GLY A 148 0.79 19.36 4.55
C GLY A 148 -0.48 20.23 4.64
N LEU A 149 -1.66 19.60 4.72
CA LEU A 149 -2.95 20.33 4.67
C LEU A 149 -3.15 21.27 5.86
N THR A 150 -2.67 20.89 7.04
CA THR A 150 -2.74 21.69 8.27
C THR A 150 -1.57 22.66 8.41
N LYS A 151 -0.80 22.85 7.33
CA LYS A 151 0.26 23.86 7.16
C LYS A 151 1.61 23.52 7.80
N GLY A 152 2.01 22.25 7.81
CA GLY A 152 3.40 21.85 8.03
C GLY A 152 3.77 21.52 9.47
N GLN A 153 3.00 20.65 10.14
CA GLN A 153 3.39 20.02 11.41
C GLN A 153 4.10 18.69 11.12
N TYR A 154 5.02 18.27 11.99
CA TYR A 154 5.67 16.96 11.85
C TYR A 154 4.64 15.82 11.90
N SER A 155 4.89 14.77 11.13
CA SER A 155 4.08 13.55 11.03
C SER A 155 4.79 12.39 11.75
N PRO A 156 4.13 11.22 11.91
CA PRO A 156 4.78 10.03 12.48
C PRO A 156 5.93 9.45 11.64
N THR A 157 6.19 9.97 10.44
CA THR A 157 7.33 9.57 9.58
C THR A 157 8.36 10.68 9.43
N SER A 158 8.17 11.84 10.09
CA SER A 158 9.18 12.90 10.15
C SER A 158 10.42 12.44 10.90
N GLU A 159 11.58 12.89 10.45
CA GLU A 159 12.87 12.57 11.05
C GLU A 159 12.96 13.12 12.48
N VAL A 160 13.81 12.55 13.33
CA VAL A 160 14.12 13.12 14.64
C VAL A 160 14.81 14.46 14.43
N GLY A 161 14.49 15.46 15.26
CA GLY A 161 15.03 16.81 15.14
C GLY A 161 14.37 17.66 14.06
N LYS A 162 13.33 17.16 13.38
CA LYS A 162 12.61 17.92 12.34
C LYS A 162 11.98 19.18 12.92
N ILE A 163 12.50 20.34 12.51
CA ILE A 163 11.95 21.64 12.88
C ILE A 163 10.70 21.90 12.03
N THR A 164 9.56 22.07 12.70
CA THR A 164 8.28 22.40 12.07
C THR A 164 7.56 23.46 12.88
N LYS A 165 6.38 23.91 12.43
CA LYS A 165 5.62 24.94 13.16
C LYS A 165 5.23 24.51 14.57
N SER A 166 4.95 23.23 14.79
CA SER A 166 4.59 22.67 16.10
C SER A 166 5.78 22.07 16.86
N THR A 167 6.94 21.93 16.21
CA THR A 167 8.19 21.44 16.80
C THR A 167 9.31 22.44 16.52
N PRO A 168 9.25 23.67 17.06
CA PRO A 168 10.23 24.72 16.75
C PRO A 168 11.66 24.38 17.21
N MET A 169 11.80 23.46 18.17
CA MET A 169 13.09 22.95 18.68
C MET A 169 13.48 21.60 18.07
N GLY A 170 12.75 21.12 17.05
CA GLY A 170 12.89 19.77 16.50
C GLY A 170 11.94 18.76 17.14
N SER A 171 11.53 17.75 16.38
CA SER A 171 10.77 16.59 16.88
C SER A 171 11.64 15.69 17.76
N LEU A 172 11.04 15.08 18.77
CA LEU A 172 11.68 14.08 19.64
C LEU A 172 11.24 12.65 19.31
N ASP A 173 10.12 12.52 18.60
CA ASP A 173 9.47 11.25 18.32
C ASP A 173 10.32 10.41 17.36
N ALA A 174 10.48 9.13 17.69
CA ALA A 174 11.08 8.17 16.78
C ALA A 174 10.10 7.90 15.62
N PRO A 175 10.52 8.05 14.35
CA PRO A 175 9.63 7.83 13.22
C PRO A 175 9.21 6.37 13.10
N PHE A 176 7.95 6.14 12.73
CA PHE A 176 7.53 4.84 12.25
C PHE A 176 8.22 4.50 10.94
N ASN A 177 8.59 3.23 10.79
CA ASN A 177 8.81 2.63 9.49
C ASN A 177 7.49 1.98 9.04
N PRO A 178 6.79 2.54 8.03
CA PRO A 178 5.45 2.07 7.69
C PRO A 178 5.43 0.62 7.21
N LEU A 179 6.48 0.17 6.53
CA LEU A 179 6.59 -1.21 6.08
C LEU A 179 6.86 -2.17 7.23
N SER A 180 7.73 -1.81 8.18
CA SER A 180 7.94 -2.64 9.40
C SER A 180 6.66 -2.74 10.22
N LEU A 181 5.90 -1.65 10.35
CA LEU A 181 4.60 -1.66 11.02
C LEU A 181 3.63 -2.62 10.32
N ALA A 182 3.58 -2.58 8.99
CA ALA A 182 2.70 -3.43 8.21
C ALA A 182 3.07 -4.92 8.30
N LEU A 183 4.37 -5.23 8.21
CA LEU A 183 4.88 -6.59 8.40
C LEU A 183 4.63 -7.10 9.82
N GLY A 184 4.81 -6.24 10.84
CA GLY A 184 4.46 -6.57 12.23
C GLY A 184 2.95 -6.75 12.46
N ALA A 185 2.12 -6.18 11.58
CA ALA A 185 0.67 -6.44 11.50
C ALA A 185 0.32 -7.66 10.63
N GLU A 186 1.32 -8.46 10.23
CA GLU A 186 1.21 -9.66 9.40
C GLU A 186 0.73 -9.41 7.96
N ALA A 187 0.88 -8.20 7.42
CA ALA A 187 0.43 -7.87 6.06
C ALA A 187 0.92 -8.88 5.01
N GLY A 188 0.00 -9.34 4.15
CA GLY A 188 0.30 -10.29 3.06
C GLY A 188 1.03 -9.64 1.90
N PHE A 189 0.79 -8.35 1.64
CA PHE A 189 1.48 -7.58 0.61
C PHE A 189 1.98 -6.25 1.15
N VAL A 190 3.27 -5.99 0.95
CA VAL A 190 3.98 -4.79 1.41
C VAL A 190 4.96 -4.34 0.34
N ALA A 191 4.80 -3.11 -0.12
CA ALA A 191 5.65 -2.52 -1.15
C ALA A 191 5.99 -1.05 -0.87
N ARG A 192 7.09 -0.58 -1.48
CA ARG A 192 7.47 0.83 -1.48
C ARG A 192 7.84 1.29 -2.87
N THR A 193 7.53 2.54 -3.18
CA THR A 193 7.94 3.21 -4.42
C THR A 193 8.11 4.71 -4.18
N VAL A 194 8.57 5.42 -5.21
CA VAL A 194 8.75 6.88 -5.22
C VAL A 194 7.85 7.47 -6.30
N ASP A 195 7.25 8.63 -6.04
CA ASP A 195 6.38 9.36 -6.97
C ASP A 195 7.05 9.69 -8.31
N SER A 196 8.35 9.95 -8.29
CA SER A 196 9.17 10.34 -9.45
C SER A 196 9.54 9.18 -10.38
N ASP A 197 9.53 7.93 -9.90
CA ASP A 197 9.76 6.73 -10.73
C ASP A 197 8.41 6.16 -11.21
N ARG A 198 7.79 6.84 -12.18
CA ARG A 198 6.44 6.49 -12.66
C ARG A 198 6.35 5.05 -13.20
N LYS A 199 7.40 4.55 -13.87
CA LYS A 199 7.40 3.19 -14.42
C LYS A 199 7.35 2.17 -13.29
N HIS A 200 8.21 2.34 -12.28
CA HIS A 200 8.24 1.48 -11.11
C HIS A 200 6.95 1.57 -10.28
N LEU A 201 6.42 2.78 -10.04
CA LEU A 201 5.15 2.98 -9.36
C LEU A 201 4.00 2.23 -10.05
N THR A 202 3.86 2.36 -11.38
CA THR A 202 2.82 1.63 -12.12
C THR A 202 2.97 0.11 -12.00
N GLU A 203 4.21 -0.40 -11.99
CA GLU A 203 4.46 -1.83 -11.83
C GLU A 203 4.07 -2.34 -10.43
N VAL A 204 4.44 -1.60 -9.38
CA VAL A 204 4.00 -1.91 -8.01
C VAL A 204 2.47 -1.88 -7.89
N LEU A 205 1.80 -0.94 -8.55
CA LEU A 205 0.33 -0.88 -8.58
C LEU A 205 -0.30 -2.12 -9.23
N ARG A 206 0.28 -2.65 -10.32
CA ARG A 206 -0.17 -3.91 -10.94
C ARG A 206 -0.10 -5.07 -9.96
N GLN A 207 1.04 -5.22 -9.30
CA GLN A 207 1.25 -6.31 -8.33
C GLN A 207 0.32 -6.18 -7.13
N ALA A 208 0.13 -4.96 -6.62
CA ALA A 208 -0.81 -4.68 -5.52
C ALA A 208 -2.25 -5.03 -5.90
N ALA A 209 -2.70 -4.63 -7.10
CA ALA A 209 -4.04 -4.92 -7.60
C ALA A 209 -4.29 -6.42 -7.75
N ALA A 210 -3.28 -7.18 -8.18
CA ALA A 210 -3.36 -8.63 -8.34
C ALA A 210 -3.37 -9.40 -7.00
N HIS A 211 -2.83 -8.84 -5.92
CA HIS A 211 -2.74 -9.53 -4.63
C HIS A 211 -4.12 -9.81 -4.01
N PRO A 212 -4.44 -11.03 -3.55
CA PRO A 212 -5.69 -11.29 -2.84
C PRO A 212 -5.59 -10.85 -1.36
N GLY A 213 -6.38 -9.87 -0.94
CA GLY A 213 -6.34 -9.33 0.42
C GLY A 213 -5.77 -7.91 0.49
N THR A 214 -5.20 -7.55 1.65
CA THR A 214 -4.73 -6.18 1.89
C THR A 214 -3.33 -5.98 1.31
N ALA A 215 -3.22 -5.07 0.34
CA ALA A 215 -1.95 -4.59 -0.18
C ALA A 215 -1.64 -3.19 0.38
N LEU A 216 -0.51 -3.04 1.06
CA LEU A 216 0.01 -1.72 1.43
C LEU A 216 1.14 -1.30 0.49
N VAL A 217 0.98 -0.13 -0.12
CA VAL A 217 2.02 0.52 -0.93
C VAL A 217 2.37 1.84 -0.29
N GLU A 218 3.59 1.95 0.25
CA GLU A 218 4.18 3.23 0.64
C GLU A 218 4.70 3.95 -0.60
N ILE A 219 4.27 5.20 -0.78
CA ILE A 219 4.71 6.05 -1.88
C ILE A 219 5.40 7.25 -1.27
N TYR A 220 6.71 7.34 -1.44
CA TYR A 220 7.46 8.55 -1.12
C TYR A 220 7.03 9.66 -2.07
N GLN A 221 6.48 10.72 -1.49
CA GLN A 221 5.74 11.77 -2.18
C GLN A 221 6.28 13.12 -1.72
N ASN A 222 6.78 13.95 -2.64
CA ASN A 222 7.40 15.23 -2.24
C ASN A 222 6.36 16.31 -1.91
N CYS A 223 6.45 16.92 -0.73
CA CYS A 223 5.65 18.09 -0.33
C CYS A 223 6.48 19.37 -0.47
N ASN A 224 6.46 19.97 -1.66
CA ASN A 224 7.32 21.09 -2.01
C ASN A 224 7.15 22.39 -1.20
N ILE A 225 6.02 22.57 -0.50
CA ILE A 225 5.78 23.82 0.27
C ILE A 225 6.23 23.70 1.73
N PHE A 226 6.22 22.50 2.31
CA PHE A 226 6.53 22.30 3.74
C PHE A 226 7.66 21.32 4.02
N ASN A 227 7.99 20.43 3.08
CA ASN A 227 9.02 19.42 3.25
C ASN A 227 9.70 19.09 1.91
N ASP A 228 10.15 20.12 1.21
CA ASP A 228 10.76 19.96 -0.11
C ASP A 228 12.09 19.21 -0.02
N GLY A 229 12.37 18.39 -1.04
CA GLY A 229 13.60 17.62 -1.13
C GLY A 229 13.72 16.47 -0.12
N ALA A 230 12.66 16.14 0.62
CA ALA A 230 12.67 15.10 1.65
C ALA A 230 13.11 13.71 1.13
N PHE A 231 13.00 13.48 -0.18
CA PHE A 231 13.40 12.24 -0.85
C PHE A 231 14.35 12.48 -2.03
N GLU A 232 15.06 13.61 -2.07
CA GLU A 232 15.87 13.98 -3.25
C GLU A 232 16.98 12.96 -3.55
N ALA A 233 17.57 12.35 -2.51
CA ALA A 233 18.56 11.29 -2.64
C ALA A 233 18.07 10.05 -3.43
N LEU A 234 16.75 9.86 -3.52
CA LEU A 234 16.14 8.74 -4.25
C LEU A 234 15.74 9.10 -5.68
N LYS A 235 15.84 10.38 -6.06
CA LYS A 235 15.36 10.92 -7.32
C LYS A 235 16.49 11.36 -8.24
N ASP A 236 17.53 11.99 -7.70
CA ASP A 236 18.70 12.38 -8.48
C ASP A 236 19.37 11.13 -9.09
N LYS A 237 19.63 11.13 -10.41
CA LYS A 237 20.01 9.88 -11.11
C LYS A 237 21.29 9.26 -10.57
N ASP A 238 22.27 10.10 -10.24
CA ASP A 238 23.58 9.65 -9.80
C ASP A 238 23.48 9.17 -8.34
N GLN A 239 22.79 9.92 -7.47
CA GLN A 239 22.57 9.50 -6.08
C GLN A 239 21.64 8.29 -5.98
N ALA A 240 20.61 8.19 -6.81
CA ALA A 240 19.63 7.11 -6.77
C ALA A 240 20.25 5.76 -7.13
N GLN A 241 21.27 5.71 -8.01
CA GLN A 241 21.99 4.47 -8.28
C GLN A 241 22.67 3.92 -7.02
N GLU A 242 23.19 4.82 -6.18
CA GLU A 242 23.88 4.48 -4.94
C GLU A 242 22.94 4.33 -3.73
N ALA A 243 21.78 5.00 -3.75
CA ALA A 243 20.85 5.03 -2.62
C ALA A 243 19.73 3.99 -2.74
N VAL A 244 19.27 3.66 -3.95
CA VAL A 244 18.07 2.84 -4.16
C VAL A 244 18.44 1.37 -4.39
N ILE A 245 17.86 0.49 -3.59
CA ILE A 245 17.92 -0.96 -3.77
C ILE A 245 16.62 -1.40 -4.46
N ARG A 246 16.66 -1.69 -5.77
CA ARG A 246 15.49 -2.19 -6.49
C ARG A 246 15.32 -3.68 -6.25
N LEU A 247 14.22 -4.05 -5.63
CA LEU A 247 13.90 -5.44 -5.31
C LEU A 247 13.10 -6.09 -6.45
N GLU A 248 13.67 -7.12 -7.05
CA GLU A 248 13.03 -7.93 -8.09
C GLU A 248 12.99 -9.39 -7.64
N HIS A 249 11.80 -9.99 -7.60
CA HIS A 249 11.66 -11.38 -7.14
C HIS A 249 12.48 -12.34 -8.01
N GLY A 250 13.21 -13.24 -7.34
CA GLY A 250 14.09 -14.22 -7.98
C GLY A 250 15.43 -13.66 -8.45
N GLN A 251 15.71 -12.36 -8.28
CA GLN A 251 16.98 -11.74 -8.65
C GLN A 251 17.89 -11.53 -7.43
N PRO A 252 19.22 -11.64 -7.60
CA PRO A 252 20.18 -11.18 -6.59
C PRO A 252 19.95 -9.71 -6.25
N ILE A 253 20.00 -9.37 -4.96
CA ILE A 253 19.82 -8.00 -4.48
C ILE A 253 21.13 -7.24 -4.71
N ARG A 254 21.24 -6.61 -5.87
CA ARG A 254 22.37 -5.77 -6.28
C ARG A 254 21.94 -4.35 -6.63
N PHE A 255 22.85 -3.41 -6.41
CA PHE A 255 22.68 -1.99 -6.70
C PHE A 255 24.04 -1.27 -6.72
N GLY A 256 24.02 0.06 -6.81
CA GLY A 256 25.22 0.87 -6.96
C GLY A 256 25.68 0.98 -8.41
N THR A 257 26.62 1.87 -8.65
CA THR A 257 27.30 2.03 -9.94
C THR A 257 27.87 0.66 -10.36
N ASP A 258 27.58 0.25 -11.58
CA ASP A 258 27.96 -1.04 -12.16
C ASP A 258 27.54 -2.28 -11.34
N GLN A 259 26.48 -2.19 -10.52
CA GLN A 259 26.00 -3.29 -9.66
C GLN A 259 27.07 -3.78 -8.67
N SER A 260 27.95 -2.87 -8.23
CA SER A 260 29.09 -3.16 -7.37
C SER A 260 28.73 -3.43 -5.91
N LYS A 261 27.48 -3.18 -5.48
CA LYS A 261 27.00 -3.42 -4.12
C LYS A 261 25.95 -4.51 -4.09
N GLY A 262 25.87 -5.21 -2.96
CA GLY A 262 24.89 -6.27 -2.72
C GLY A 262 24.47 -6.36 -1.26
N VAL A 263 23.35 -7.03 -1.02
CA VAL A 263 22.84 -7.28 0.34
C VAL A 263 23.14 -8.72 0.74
N ILE A 264 23.79 -8.90 1.89
CA ILE A 264 24.10 -10.20 2.48
C ILE A 264 23.44 -10.35 3.84
N ARG A 265 23.35 -11.59 4.36
CA ARG A 265 22.94 -11.85 5.74
C ARG A 265 24.16 -12.08 6.62
N ASN A 266 24.32 -11.26 7.66
CA ASN A 266 25.35 -11.45 8.66
C ASN A 266 25.09 -12.75 9.44
N GLN A 267 26.01 -13.71 9.38
CA GLN A 267 25.84 -15.03 10.01
C GLN A 267 25.86 -14.99 11.55
N ARG A 268 26.41 -13.93 12.14
CA ARG A 268 26.54 -13.78 13.60
C ARG A 268 25.32 -13.09 14.20
N THR A 269 24.83 -12.01 13.58
CA THR A 269 23.70 -11.23 14.12
C THR A 269 22.37 -11.62 13.49
N GLY A 270 22.40 -12.18 12.28
CA GLY A 270 21.22 -12.42 11.46
C GLY A 270 20.72 -11.18 10.72
N ASP A 271 21.33 -10.01 10.89
CA ASP A 271 20.93 -8.78 10.20
C ASP A 271 21.29 -8.80 8.72
N LEU A 272 20.69 -7.87 7.96
CA LEU A 272 21.09 -7.62 6.59
C LEU A 272 22.11 -6.49 6.54
N GLU A 273 23.15 -6.67 5.73
CA GLU A 273 24.22 -5.70 5.56
C GLU A 273 24.46 -5.46 4.07
N VAL A 274 24.80 -4.22 3.75
CA VAL A 274 25.27 -3.85 2.41
C VAL A 274 26.78 -4.02 2.36
N VAL A 275 27.26 -4.69 1.31
CA VAL A 275 28.68 -4.89 1.05
C VAL A 275 29.03 -4.53 -0.38
N THR A 276 30.28 -4.15 -0.61
CA THR A 276 30.86 -4.18 -1.96
C THR A 276 31.03 -5.64 -2.37
N VAL A 277 30.53 -5.98 -3.56
CA VAL A 277 30.56 -7.34 -4.09
C VAL A 277 31.92 -7.60 -4.73
N THR A 278 32.53 -8.73 -4.35
CA THR A 278 33.76 -9.26 -4.91
C THR A 278 33.55 -10.71 -5.33
N ALA A 279 34.49 -11.28 -6.08
CA ALA A 279 34.41 -12.69 -6.49
C ALA A 279 34.34 -13.64 -5.28
N GLU A 280 34.93 -13.26 -4.15
CA GLU A 280 34.96 -14.06 -2.92
C GLU A 280 33.64 -14.04 -2.16
N ASN A 281 32.83 -12.97 -2.24
CA ASN A 281 31.60 -12.84 -1.46
C ASN A 281 30.31 -12.88 -2.30
N GLU A 282 30.40 -12.89 -3.63
CA GLU A 282 29.27 -12.86 -4.56
C GLU A 282 28.21 -13.95 -4.27
N HIS A 283 28.65 -15.15 -3.88
CA HIS A 283 27.78 -16.27 -3.54
C HIS A 283 26.93 -16.04 -2.27
N GLN A 284 27.25 -15.03 -1.46
CA GLN A 284 26.52 -14.69 -0.24
C GLN A 284 25.42 -13.65 -0.48
N VAL A 285 25.42 -13.00 -1.66
CA VAL A 285 24.39 -12.02 -2.03
C VAL A 285 23.04 -12.70 -2.02
N LEU A 286 22.10 -12.13 -1.28
CA LEU A 286 20.76 -12.67 -1.17
C LEU A 286 20.02 -12.55 -2.49
N VAL A 287 19.25 -13.58 -2.84
CA VAL A 287 18.23 -13.52 -3.88
C VAL A 287 16.93 -13.05 -3.23
N HIS A 288 16.31 -12.01 -3.78
CA HIS A 288 15.06 -11.48 -3.24
C HIS A 288 13.92 -12.45 -3.46
N ASP A 289 13.26 -12.85 -2.38
CA ASP A 289 12.07 -13.69 -2.43
C ASP A 289 10.88 -12.96 -1.78
N ALA A 290 10.12 -12.23 -2.60
CA ALA A 290 8.86 -11.61 -2.18
C ALA A 290 7.81 -12.63 -1.69
N HIS A 291 7.90 -13.89 -2.09
CA HIS A 291 6.94 -14.95 -1.77
C HIS A 291 7.37 -15.81 -0.59
N ALA A 292 8.47 -15.45 0.10
CA ALA A 292 8.94 -16.15 1.27
C ALA A 292 7.86 -16.21 2.36
N ALA A 293 7.52 -17.42 2.81
CA ALA A 293 6.48 -17.63 3.82
C ALA A 293 6.77 -16.85 5.11
N SER A 294 8.03 -16.89 5.58
CA SER A 294 8.48 -16.11 6.73
C SER A 294 8.64 -14.62 6.39
N PRO A 295 8.13 -13.69 7.21
CA PRO A 295 8.33 -12.26 7.01
C PRO A 295 9.75 -11.78 7.39
N THR A 296 10.63 -12.63 7.93
CA THR A 296 11.93 -12.21 8.49
C THR A 296 12.81 -11.43 7.50
N THR A 297 12.99 -11.93 6.27
CA THR A 297 13.82 -11.24 5.28
C THR A 297 13.16 -9.94 4.84
N ALA A 298 11.86 -9.94 4.57
CA ALA A 298 11.11 -8.73 4.24
C ALA A 298 11.25 -7.67 5.34
N PHE A 299 11.12 -8.08 6.62
CA PHE A 299 11.25 -7.19 7.77
C PHE A 299 12.65 -6.61 7.86
N ALA A 300 13.69 -7.42 7.71
CA ALA A 300 15.07 -6.95 7.75
C ALA A 300 15.39 -5.99 6.58
N LEU A 301 14.84 -6.24 5.38
CA LEU A 301 14.96 -5.31 4.24
C LEU A 301 14.39 -3.93 4.59
N THR A 302 13.24 -3.85 5.27
CA THR A 302 12.66 -2.54 5.66
C THR A 302 13.60 -1.68 6.51
N ARG A 303 14.58 -2.29 7.18
CA ARG A 303 15.49 -1.66 8.14
C ARG A 303 16.87 -1.31 7.54
N LEU A 304 17.10 -1.61 6.27
CA LEU A 304 18.37 -1.28 5.59
C LEU A 304 18.52 0.22 5.33
N ALA A 305 17.41 0.92 5.09
CA ALA A 305 17.43 2.33 4.77
C ALA A 305 17.98 3.13 5.95
N ASP A 306 19.01 3.95 5.69
CA ASP A 306 19.50 4.92 6.65
C ASP A 306 18.44 6.01 6.86
N ALA A 307 18.09 6.29 8.11
CA ALA A 307 16.94 7.14 8.43
C ALA A 307 17.18 8.62 8.05
N ASP A 308 18.45 9.06 8.08
CA ASP A 308 18.83 10.45 7.89
C ASP A 308 19.22 10.74 6.44
N THR A 309 19.89 9.80 5.78
CA THR A 309 20.43 9.96 4.42
C THR A 309 19.59 9.29 3.34
N LEU A 310 18.70 8.36 3.70
CA LEU A 310 17.95 7.50 2.79
C LEU A 310 18.80 6.58 1.91
N HIS A 311 20.11 6.49 2.15
CA HIS A 311 20.93 5.49 1.46
C HIS A 311 20.44 4.08 1.81
N HIS A 312 20.64 3.16 0.87
CA HIS A 312 20.23 1.75 0.99
C HIS A 312 18.71 1.58 1.14
N THR A 313 17.91 2.46 0.54
CA THR A 313 16.45 2.38 0.56
C THR A 313 15.95 1.30 -0.39
N PRO A 314 15.30 0.23 0.12
CA PRO A 314 14.70 -0.76 -0.76
C PRO A 314 13.36 -0.27 -1.30
N ILE A 315 13.17 -0.41 -2.62
CA ILE A 315 11.90 -0.17 -3.30
C ILE A 315 11.49 -1.43 -4.08
N GLY A 316 10.21 -1.54 -4.38
CA GLY A 316 9.60 -2.71 -5.02
C GLY A 316 8.65 -3.41 -4.06
N VAL A 317 8.31 -4.66 -4.39
CA VAL A 317 7.48 -5.50 -3.53
C VAL A 317 8.38 -6.28 -2.58
N LEU A 318 8.29 -5.98 -1.28
CA LEU A 318 9.10 -6.63 -0.25
C LEU A 318 8.48 -7.97 0.19
N ARG A 319 7.15 -8.05 0.15
CA ARG A 319 6.37 -9.23 0.51
C ARG A 319 5.10 -9.28 -0.32
N ASP A 320 4.75 -10.47 -0.77
CA ASP A 320 3.52 -10.82 -1.46
C ASP A 320 3.24 -12.30 -1.22
N VAL A 321 2.45 -12.63 -0.20
CA VAL A 321 2.14 -14.01 0.18
C VAL A 321 0.64 -14.23 0.28
N GLU A 322 0.19 -15.41 -0.11
CA GLU A 322 -1.22 -15.74 0.04
C GLU A 322 -1.59 -15.95 1.51
N ARG A 323 -2.68 -15.30 1.92
CA ARG A 323 -3.29 -15.44 3.23
C ARG A 323 -4.81 -15.52 3.03
N PRO A 324 -5.55 -16.17 3.93
CA PRO A 324 -7.00 -16.15 3.83
C PRO A 324 -7.55 -14.72 3.86
N VAL A 325 -8.49 -14.42 2.97
CA VAL A 325 -9.08 -13.08 2.81
C VAL A 325 -10.34 -12.98 3.67
N TYR A 326 -10.39 -12.01 4.57
CA TYR A 326 -11.43 -11.91 5.60
C TYR A 326 -12.84 -11.83 5.01
N ASP A 327 -13.06 -10.91 4.07
CA ASP A 327 -14.36 -10.69 3.46
C ASP A 327 -14.83 -11.94 2.70
N THR A 328 -13.93 -12.71 2.08
CA THR A 328 -14.25 -13.99 1.43
C THR A 328 -14.64 -15.08 2.43
N GLN A 329 -13.95 -15.17 3.58
CA GLN A 329 -14.32 -16.13 4.62
C GLN A 329 -15.66 -15.81 5.29
N MET A 330 -15.86 -14.55 5.67
CA MET A 330 -17.11 -14.06 6.27
C MET A 330 -18.30 -14.37 5.36
N SER A 331 -18.09 -14.09 4.09
CA SER A 331 -18.98 -14.37 2.99
C SER A 331 -19.39 -15.84 2.85
N ASN A 332 -18.42 -16.75 2.79
CA ASN A 332 -18.68 -18.18 2.74
C ASN A 332 -19.44 -18.67 3.99
N GLN A 333 -19.16 -18.07 5.15
CA GLN A 333 -19.89 -18.36 6.39
C GLN A 333 -21.36 -17.94 6.30
N LEU A 334 -21.66 -16.78 5.71
CA LEU A 334 -23.04 -16.33 5.47
C LEU A 334 -23.77 -17.23 4.47
N ASP A 335 -23.11 -17.59 3.37
CA ASP A 335 -23.68 -18.45 2.33
C ASP A 335 -24.05 -19.83 2.91
N ASN A 336 -23.15 -20.43 3.70
CA ASN A 336 -23.40 -21.68 4.42
C ASN A 336 -24.55 -21.56 5.45
N ALA A 337 -24.63 -20.44 6.18
CA ALA A 337 -25.74 -20.22 7.11
C ALA A 337 -27.10 -20.18 6.39
N VAL A 338 -27.16 -19.56 5.21
CA VAL A 338 -28.38 -19.51 4.38
C VAL A 338 -28.72 -20.89 3.81
N GLU A 339 -27.73 -21.68 3.39
CA GLU A 339 -27.95 -23.04 2.92
C GLU A 339 -28.52 -23.95 4.02
N LEU A 340 -27.96 -23.87 5.23
CA LEU A 340 -28.37 -24.72 6.35
C LEU A 340 -29.69 -24.29 7.01
N LYS A 341 -29.94 -22.98 7.12
CA LYS A 341 -31.07 -22.44 7.91
C LYS A 341 -32.14 -21.75 7.07
N GLY A 342 -31.95 -21.67 5.75
CA GLY A 342 -32.77 -20.86 4.87
C GLY A 342 -32.43 -19.37 4.95
N LYS A 343 -33.00 -18.59 4.03
CA LYS A 343 -32.90 -17.12 4.09
C LYS A 343 -33.65 -16.63 5.33
N GLY A 344 -32.97 -15.86 6.17
CA GLY A 344 -33.60 -15.22 7.33
C GLY A 344 -34.71 -14.26 6.92
N ASP A 345 -35.77 -14.19 7.71
CA ASP A 345 -36.88 -13.25 7.55
C ASP A 345 -36.85 -12.25 8.72
N LEU A 346 -36.48 -11.01 8.43
CA LEU A 346 -36.43 -9.94 9.42
C LEU A 346 -37.81 -9.60 9.98
N GLY A 347 -38.86 -9.68 9.16
CA GLY A 347 -40.23 -9.43 9.61
C GLY A 347 -40.68 -10.49 10.60
N ALA A 348 -40.45 -11.76 10.30
CA ALA A 348 -40.74 -12.86 11.24
C ALA A 348 -39.92 -12.75 12.54
N LEU A 349 -38.65 -12.31 12.45
CA LEU A 349 -37.81 -12.10 13.64
C LEU A 349 -38.35 -10.97 14.53
N LEU A 350 -38.70 -9.82 13.93
CA LEU A 350 -39.23 -8.66 14.65
C LEU A 350 -40.64 -8.92 15.22
N ALA A 351 -41.45 -9.72 14.53
CA ALA A 351 -42.77 -10.16 14.99
C ALA A 351 -42.72 -11.41 15.89
N GLY A 352 -41.51 -11.86 16.28
CA GLY A 352 -41.30 -13.02 17.11
C GLY A 352 -41.79 -12.85 18.56
N GLY A 353 -41.78 -13.93 19.33
CA GLY A 353 -42.32 -13.98 20.69
C GLY A 353 -41.49 -13.25 21.76
N ASP A 354 -40.23 -12.89 21.46
CA ASP A 354 -39.29 -12.27 22.42
C ASP A 354 -39.42 -10.74 22.45
N THR A 355 -40.64 -10.24 22.72
CA THR A 355 -40.87 -8.81 22.95
C THR A 355 -41.18 -8.54 24.42
N TRP A 356 -40.73 -7.40 24.94
CA TRP A 356 -41.13 -6.90 26.26
C TRP A 356 -41.59 -5.44 26.13
N THR A 357 -42.65 -5.10 26.86
CA THR A 357 -43.15 -3.72 26.93
C THR A 357 -42.38 -2.96 28.00
N VAL A 358 -41.76 -1.83 27.64
CA VAL A 358 -41.19 -0.89 28.62
C VAL A 358 -42.34 -0.07 29.20
N VAL A 359 -42.67 -0.29 30.48
CA VAL A 359 -43.65 0.52 31.20
C VAL A 359 -42.96 1.80 31.69
N GLY A 360 -43.40 2.95 31.20
CA GLY A 360 -42.91 4.28 31.58
C GLY A 360 -43.58 4.83 32.81
#